data_AF-A0A8R1HYT8-F1
#
_entry.id   AF-A0A8R1HYT8-F1
#
_cell.length_a   1.000
_cell.length_b   1.000
_cell.length_c   1.000
_cell.angle_alpha   90.00
_cell.angle_beta   90.00
_cell.angle_gamma   90.00
#
_symmetry.space_group_name_H-M   'P 1'
#
loop_
_entity.id
_entity.type
_entity.pdbx_description
1 polymer ?
#
loop_
_entity_poly.entity_id
_entity_poly.type
_entity_poly.pdbx_seq_one_letter_code
_entity_poly.pdbx_strand_id
1 'polypeptide(L)'
;MHLKCENQPKNYVDDILVKHSLPWTNTHFGQQHWIFQHDGAPAHTAKSTQEWCEANLPAFIKKDNWPASSPDLNLLDYSAWGVLQNKVWARPHSSGEALKKTLREEWDKLPYENLHATVDAYPRRLRDVIKAKGGRIE
;
A
#
# COMPACT_ATOMS: atom_id res chain seq x y z
N MET A 1 24.31 -11.09 12.15
CA MET A 1 23.09 -10.83 11.35
C MET A 1 22.82 -9.33 11.39
N HIS A 2 23.54 -8.55 10.57
CA HIS A 2 23.56 -7.07 10.63
C HIS A 2 23.70 -6.43 9.24
N LEU A 3 23.15 -7.07 8.20
CA LEU A 3 23.30 -6.66 6.80
C LEU A 3 21.95 -6.65 6.09
N LYS A 4 21.02 -5.74 6.40
CA LYS A 4 19.82 -5.45 5.56
C LYS A 4 19.13 -4.07 5.77
N CYS A 5 19.69 -3.12 6.54
CA CYS A 5 19.04 -1.80 6.69
C CYS A 5 19.51 -0.75 5.68
N GLU A 6 20.75 -0.80 5.21
CA GLU A 6 21.34 0.34 4.47
C GLU A 6 20.78 0.56 3.05
N ASN A 7 20.19 -0.47 2.42
CA ASN A 7 19.69 -0.38 1.04
C ASN A 7 18.16 -0.39 0.90
N GLN A 8 17.39 -0.38 2.00
CA GLN A 8 15.92 -0.49 1.88
C GLN A 8 15.26 0.62 1.04
N PRO A 9 15.60 1.92 1.19
CA PRO A 9 15.02 2.96 0.35
C PRO A 9 15.41 2.81 -1.13
N LYS A 10 16.66 2.44 -1.39
CA LYS A 10 17.15 2.22 -2.75
C LYS A 10 16.43 1.06 -3.43
N ASN A 11 16.32 -0.07 -2.74
CA ASN A 11 15.60 -1.24 -3.28
C ASN A 11 14.12 -0.92 -3.48
N TYR A 12 13.49 -0.15 -2.59
CA TYR A 12 12.11 0.27 -2.77
C TYR A 12 11.93 1.13 -4.03
N VAL A 13 12.78 2.14 -4.23
CA VAL A 13 12.72 2.99 -5.44
C VAL A 13 12.99 2.16 -6.70
N ASP A 14 14.10 1.41 -6.74
CA ASP A 14 14.54 0.73 -7.97
C ASP A 14 13.66 -0.48 -8.29
N ASP A 15 13.46 -1.38 -7.33
CA ASP A 15 12.81 -2.66 -7.56
C ASP A 15 11.29 -2.58 -7.51
N ILE A 16 10.71 -1.60 -6.81
CA ILE A 16 9.25 -1.45 -6.69
C ILE A 16 8.76 -0.28 -7.52
N LEU A 17 9.20 0.96 -7.24
CA LEU A 17 8.62 2.14 -7.87
C LEU A 17 8.99 2.24 -9.36
N VAL A 18 10.28 2.16 -9.69
CA VAL A 18 10.80 2.29 -11.06
C VAL A 18 10.43 1.07 -11.90
N LYS A 19 10.66 -0.14 -11.36
CA LYS A 19 10.49 -1.37 -12.12
C LYS A 19 9.03 -1.79 -12.31
N HIS A 20 8.16 -1.49 -11.35
CA HIS A 20 6.78 -2.01 -11.35
C HIS A 20 5.73 -0.90 -11.31
N SER A 21 5.76 -0.03 -10.29
CA SER A 21 4.67 0.93 -10.07
C SER A 21 4.54 1.96 -11.19
N LEU A 22 5.63 2.66 -11.55
CA LEU A 22 5.61 3.73 -12.55
C LEU A 22 5.21 3.25 -13.96
N PRO A 23 5.76 2.14 -14.49
CA PRO A 23 5.29 1.59 -15.76
C PRO A 23 3.81 1.21 -15.73
N TRP A 24 3.35 0.62 -14.62
CA TRP A 24 1.95 0.25 -14.45
C TRP A 24 1.05 1.48 -14.43
N THR A 25 1.38 2.52 -13.66
CA THR A 25 0.58 3.75 -13.57
C THR A 25 0.51 4.49 -14.90
N ASN A 26 1.63 4.55 -15.65
CA ASN A 26 1.66 5.18 -16.97
C ASN A 26 0.76 4.46 -17.96
N THR A 27 0.70 3.13 -17.87
CA THR A 27 -0.15 2.30 -18.73
C THR A 27 -1.64 2.42 -18.36
N HIS A 28 -1.97 2.49 -17.07
CA HIS A 28 -3.36 2.44 -16.59
C HIS A 28 -4.03 3.81 -16.52
N PHE A 29 -3.33 4.84 -16.07
CA PHE A 29 -3.89 6.18 -15.89
C PHE A 29 -3.60 7.13 -17.05
N GLY A 30 -2.59 6.84 -17.87
CA GLY A 30 -2.19 7.71 -18.98
C GLY A 30 -1.92 9.14 -18.51
N GLN A 31 -2.70 10.09 -19.02
CA GLN A 31 -2.59 11.52 -18.66
C GLN A 31 -3.51 11.95 -17.50
N GLN A 32 -4.26 11.03 -16.89
CA GLN A 32 -5.14 11.38 -15.78
C GLN A 32 -4.34 11.77 -14.55
N HIS A 33 -4.89 12.69 -13.76
CA HIS A 33 -4.31 13.07 -12.48
C HIS A 33 -4.65 12.04 -11.41
N TRP A 34 -3.65 11.59 -10.66
CA TRP A 34 -3.79 10.62 -9.57
C TRP A 34 -2.81 10.97 -8.44
N ILE A 35 -3.12 10.49 -7.24
CA ILE A 35 -2.32 10.73 -6.03
C ILE A 35 -1.79 9.40 -5.53
N PHE A 36 -0.48 9.29 -5.39
CA PHE A 36 0.15 8.13 -4.77
C PHE A 36 0.07 8.18 -3.25
N GLN A 37 -0.27 7.05 -2.63
CA GLN A 37 -0.28 6.88 -1.17
C GLN A 37 0.55 5.66 -0.79
N HIS A 38 1.36 5.82 0.26
CA HIS A 38 2.08 4.74 0.94
C HIS A 38 2.12 5.01 2.44
N ASP A 39 2.44 3.99 3.24
CA ASP A 39 2.51 4.10 4.70
C ASP A 39 3.83 4.72 5.19
N GLY A 40 3.94 4.88 6.50
CA GLY A 40 5.10 5.49 7.16
C GLY A 40 6.33 4.60 7.31
N ALA A 41 6.47 3.50 6.54
CA ALA A 41 7.63 2.61 6.67
C ALA A 41 8.97 3.35 6.46
N PRO A 42 10.09 2.95 7.09
CA PRO A 42 11.36 3.66 6.98
C PRO A 42 11.87 3.86 5.54
N ALA A 43 11.64 2.88 4.65
CA ALA A 43 11.99 2.99 3.24
C ALA A 43 11.17 4.08 2.53
N HIS A 44 9.90 4.24 2.89
CA HIS A 44 8.98 5.19 2.26
C HIS A 44 9.24 6.63 2.73
N THR A 45 9.58 6.80 4.01
CA THR A 45 9.83 8.11 4.63
C THR A 45 11.25 8.63 4.42
N ALA A 46 12.14 7.80 3.87
CA ALA A 46 13.51 8.20 3.53
C ALA A 46 13.51 9.38 2.55
N LYS A 47 14.44 10.33 2.78
CA LYS A 47 14.58 11.54 1.96
C LYS A 47 14.67 11.23 0.46
N SER A 48 15.50 10.26 0.09
CA SER A 48 15.68 9.86 -1.31
C SER A 48 14.39 9.33 -1.96
N THR A 49 13.55 8.62 -1.21
CA THR A 49 12.27 8.11 -1.73
C THR A 49 11.25 9.22 -1.89
N GLN A 50 11.17 10.14 -0.92
CA GLN A 50 10.28 11.30 -1.00
C GLN A 50 10.66 12.23 -2.17
N GLU A 51 11.96 12.50 -2.36
CA GLU A 51 12.48 13.29 -3.49
C GLU A 51 12.19 12.62 -4.83
N TRP A 52 12.35 11.29 -4.91
CA TRP A 52 12.00 10.55 -6.12
C TRP A 52 10.50 10.64 -6.42
N CYS A 53 9.62 10.50 -5.42
CA CYS A 53 8.17 10.60 -5.61
C CYS A 53 7.76 11.99 -6.10
N GLU A 54 8.32 13.06 -5.52
CA GLU A 54 8.06 14.45 -5.94
C GLU A 54 8.47 14.70 -7.39
N ALA A 55 9.60 14.14 -7.83
CA ALA A 55 10.14 14.37 -9.16
C ALA A 55 9.45 13.53 -10.26
N ASN A 56 8.89 12.37 -9.93
CA ASN A 56 8.45 11.38 -10.92
C ASN A 56 6.94 11.09 -10.91
N LEU A 57 6.21 11.48 -9.86
CA LEU A 57 4.78 11.22 -9.73
C LEU A 57 3.98 12.53 -9.89
N PRO A 58 2.76 12.49 -10.47
CA PRO A 58 1.95 13.69 -10.65
C PRO A 58 1.49 14.32 -9.32
N ALA A 59 1.29 13.48 -8.29
CA ALA A 59 1.06 13.88 -6.91
C ALA A 59 1.29 12.68 -5.98
N PHE A 60 1.67 12.96 -4.73
CA PHE A 60 1.75 11.93 -3.69
C PHE A 60 1.50 12.53 -2.30
N ILE A 61 1.10 11.67 -1.35
CA ILE A 61 0.98 12.06 0.06
C ILE A 61 2.36 12.01 0.70
N LYS A 62 2.93 13.18 0.98
CA LYS A 62 4.21 13.33 1.69
C LYS A 62 4.14 12.72 3.08
N LYS A 63 5.29 12.26 3.59
CA LYS A 63 5.40 11.66 4.93
C LYS A 63 4.79 12.51 6.05
N ASP A 64 4.89 13.84 5.94
CA ASP A 64 4.41 14.78 6.96
C ASP A 64 2.88 14.98 6.90
N ASN A 65 2.24 14.55 5.82
CA ASN A 65 0.79 14.55 5.64
C ASN A 65 0.16 13.18 5.93
N TRP A 66 0.97 12.16 6.23
CA TRP A 66 0.49 10.83 6.59
C TRP A 66 0.61 10.62 8.11
N PRO A 67 -0.49 10.34 8.82
CA PRO A 67 -0.42 10.13 10.26
C PRO A 67 0.33 8.84 10.61
N ALA A 68 1.19 8.93 11.63
CA ALA A 68 1.94 7.77 12.11
C ALA A 68 0.99 6.67 12.62
N SER A 69 1.39 5.41 12.48
CA SER A 69 0.66 4.24 13.00
C SER A 69 -0.84 4.22 12.66
N SER A 70 -1.18 4.53 11.40
CA SER A 70 -2.57 4.65 10.95
C SER A 70 -2.96 3.56 9.94
N PRO A 71 -2.96 2.26 10.33
CA PRO A 71 -3.46 1.19 9.47
C PRO A 71 -4.94 1.39 9.13
N ASP A 72 -5.66 2.11 10.00
CA ASP A 72 -7.03 2.56 9.80
C ASP A 72 -7.22 3.46 8.56
N LEU A 73 -6.18 4.13 8.10
CA LEU A 73 -6.27 4.99 6.93
C LEU A 73 -5.63 4.36 5.69
N ASN A 74 -4.94 3.24 5.83
CA ASN A 74 -4.39 2.53 4.69
C ASN A 74 -5.40 1.53 4.11
N LEU A 75 -5.92 1.83 2.91
CA LEU A 75 -6.89 1.01 2.18
C LEU A 75 -6.50 -0.49 2.11
N LEU A 76 -5.20 -0.75 1.94
CA LEU A 76 -4.70 -2.12 1.87
C LEU A 76 -4.72 -2.83 3.24
N ASP A 77 -4.41 -2.11 4.32
CA ASP A 77 -4.30 -2.69 5.66
C ASP A 77 -5.66 -3.03 6.27
N TYR A 78 -6.61 -2.11 6.24
CA TYR A 78 -7.92 -2.34 6.88
C TYR A 78 -8.87 -3.21 6.03
N SER A 79 -8.51 -3.54 4.79
CA SER A 79 -9.37 -4.31 3.88
C SER A 79 -8.64 -5.40 3.11
N ALA A 80 -7.87 -5.05 2.06
CA ALA A 80 -7.38 -6.01 1.08
C ALA A 80 -6.53 -7.12 1.70
N TRP A 81 -5.62 -6.77 2.63
CA TRP A 81 -4.77 -7.73 3.31
C TRP A 81 -5.55 -8.68 4.22
N GLY A 82 -6.55 -8.20 4.95
CA GLY A 82 -7.40 -9.06 5.78
C GLY A 82 -8.18 -10.09 4.95
N VAL A 83 -8.76 -9.65 3.82
CA VAL A 83 -9.48 -10.55 2.91
C VAL A 83 -8.55 -11.59 2.30
N LEU A 84 -7.40 -11.16 1.79
CA LEU A 84 -6.42 -12.05 1.19
C LEU A 84 -5.87 -13.05 2.20
N GLN A 85 -5.52 -12.58 3.40
CA GLN A 85 -5.03 -13.40 4.50
C GLN A 85 -6.03 -14.52 4.84
N ASN A 86 -7.31 -14.16 5.04
CA ASN A 86 -8.36 -15.15 5.36
C ASN A 86 -8.51 -16.23 4.27
N LYS A 87 -8.47 -15.84 2.99
CA LYS A 87 -8.58 -16.79 1.87
C LYS A 87 -7.35 -17.69 1.74
N VAL A 88 -6.16 -17.11 1.85
CA VAL A 88 -4.90 -17.84 1.72
C VAL A 88 -4.73 -18.86 2.84
N TRP A 89 -5.05 -18.50 4.09
CA TRP A 89 -4.90 -19.38 5.25
C TRP A 89 -6.05 -20.36 5.45
N ALA A 90 -7.12 -20.28 4.66
CA ALA A 90 -8.16 -21.31 4.63
C ALA A 90 -7.65 -22.67 4.11
N ARG A 91 -6.44 -22.72 3.54
CA ARG A 91 -5.78 -23.96 3.08
C ARG A 91 -4.32 -24.02 3.55
N PRO A 92 -3.80 -25.22 3.90
CA PRO A 92 -2.40 -25.38 4.26
C PRO A 92 -1.48 -25.26 3.03
N HIS A 93 -0.24 -24.80 3.25
CA HIS A 93 0.78 -24.64 2.21
C HIS A 93 2.02 -25.45 2.57
N SER A 94 2.49 -26.29 1.64
CA SER A 94 3.65 -27.16 1.85
C SER A 94 5.00 -26.49 1.57
N SER A 95 5.01 -25.30 0.95
CA SER A 95 6.22 -24.55 0.62
C SER A 95 5.93 -23.06 0.40
N GLY A 96 6.99 -22.25 0.39
CA GLY A 96 6.90 -20.83 0.03
C GLY A 96 6.39 -20.59 -1.39
N GLU A 97 6.68 -21.48 -2.35
CA GLU A 97 6.18 -21.36 -3.72
C GLU A 97 4.68 -21.72 -3.81
N ALA A 98 4.22 -22.71 -3.05
CA ALA A 98 2.79 -23.02 -2.93
C ALA A 98 2.01 -21.84 -2.32
N LEU A 99 2.58 -21.19 -1.31
CA LEU A 99 2.02 -19.98 -0.71
C LEU A 99 1.97 -18.82 -1.73
N LYS A 100 3.07 -18.54 -2.45
CA LYS A 100 3.10 -17.49 -3.49
C LYS A 100 2.09 -17.74 -4.60
N LYS A 101 1.95 -18.99 -5.04
CA LYS A 101 0.94 -19.38 -6.04
C LYS A 101 -0.47 -19.08 -5.53
N THR A 102 -0.76 -19.49 -4.30
CA THR A 102 -2.06 -19.20 -3.65
C THR A 102 -2.32 -17.71 -3.52
N LEU A 103 -1.33 -16.93 -3.09
CA LEU A 103 -1.47 -15.49 -2.94
C LEU A 103 -1.88 -14.83 -4.26
N ARG A 104 -1.26 -15.21 -5.38
CA ARG A 104 -1.62 -14.70 -6.71
C ARG A 104 -3.02 -15.11 -7.12
N GLU A 105 -3.35 -16.40 -6.97
CA GLU A 105 -4.69 -16.91 -7.30
C GLU A 105 -5.81 -16.21 -6.53
N GLU A 106 -5.62 -15.96 -5.22
CA GLU A 106 -6.62 -15.28 -4.40
C GLU A 106 -6.65 -13.77 -4.61
N TRP A 107 -5.52 -13.17 -4.99
CA TRP A 107 -5.46 -11.76 -5.42
C TRP A 107 -6.27 -11.55 -6.71
N ASP A 108 -6.09 -12.40 -7.71
CA ASP A 108 -6.80 -12.30 -8.99
C ASP A 108 -8.31 -12.55 -8.86
N LYS A 109 -8.73 -13.22 -7.78
CA LYS A 109 -10.15 -13.44 -7.44
C LYS A 109 -10.74 -12.36 -6.56
N LEU A 110 -9.96 -11.37 -6.12
CA LEU A 110 -10.46 -10.32 -5.24
C LEU A 110 -11.51 -9.51 -6.00
N PRO A 111 -12.79 -9.50 -5.55
CA PRO A 111 -13.84 -8.83 -6.31
C PRO A 111 -13.61 -7.32 -6.33
N TYR A 112 -13.88 -6.67 -7.46
CA TYR A 112 -13.77 -5.21 -7.56
C TYR A 112 -14.72 -4.52 -6.57
N GLU A 113 -15.87 -5.11 -6.28
CA GLU A 113 -16.85 -4.61 -5.31
C GLU A 113 -16.22 -4.42 -3.92
N ASN A 114 -15.30 -5.30 -3.51
CA ASN A 114 -14.55 -5.14 -2.27
C ASN A 114 -13.66 -3.90 -2.32
N LEU A 115 -12.97 -3.65 -3.43
CA LEU A 115 -12.12 -2.47 -3.60
C LEU A 115 -12.94 -1.18 -3.65
N HIS A 116 -14.06 -1.18 -4.37
CA HIS A 116 -14.98 -0.04 -4.42
C HIS A 116 -15.53 0.29 -3.03
N ALA A 117 -16.05 -0.70 -2.29
CA ALA A 117 -16.55 -0.49 -0.94
C ALA A 117 -15.45 0.02 0.03
N THR A 118 -14.20 -0.42 -0.18
CA THR A 118 -13.04 0.05 0.58
C THR A 118 -12.78 1.53 0.32
N VAL A 119 -12.76 1.95 -0.95
CA VAL A 119 -12.60 3.37 -1.32
C VAL A 119 -13.77 4.22 -0.82
N ASP A 120 -15.01 3.76 -0.97
CA ASP A 120 -16.22 4.48 -0.55
C ASP A 120 -16.31 4.65 0.98
N ALA A 121 -15.70 3.74 1.75
CA ALA A 121 -15.61 3.84 3.20
C ALA A 121 -14.60 4.90 3.67
N TYR A 122 -13.63 5.27 2.83
CA TYR A 122 -12.49 6.10 3.24
C TYR A 122 -12.91 7.48 3.80
N PRO A 123 -13.83 8.25 3.18
CA PRO A 123 -14.28 9.52 3.74
C PRO A 123 -14.95 9.38 5.11
N ARG A 124 -15.64 8.27 5.38
CA ARG A 124 -16.24 8.00 6.69
C ARG A 124 -15.15 7.75 7.73
N ARG A 125 -14.18 6.89 7.41
CA ARG A 125 -13.05 6.59 8.30
C ARG A 125 -12.26 7.85 8.68
N LEU A 126 -12.02 8.76 7.73
CA LEU A 126 -11.40 10.05 8.03
C LEU A 126 -12.20 10.88 9.06
N ARG A 127 -13.54 10.95 8.91
CA ARG A 127 -14.40 11.63 9.88
C ARG A 127 -14.36 10.97 11.25
N ASP A 128 -14.31 9.64 11.30
CA ASP A 128 -14.27 8.89 12.55
C ASP A 128 -12.94 9.12 13.28
N VAL A 129 -11.80 9.15 12.57
CA VAL A 129 -10.50 9.51 13.16
C VAL A 129 -10.51 10.94 13.71
N ILE A 130 -11.10 11.89 12.98
CA ILE A 130 -11.25 13.28 13.45
C ILE A 130 -12.10 13.33 14.72
N LYS A 131 -13.24 12.62 14.75
CA LYS A 131 -14.12 12.52 15.92
C LYS A 131 -13.41 11.87 17.11
N ALA A 132 -12.56 10.88 16.84
CA ALA A 132 -11.70 10.24 17.83
C ALA A 132 -10.47 11.08 18.21
N LYS A 133 -10.32 12.31 17.67
CA LYS A 133 -9.19 13.21 17.90
C LYS A 133 -7.83 12.55 17.60
N GLY A 134 -7.77 11.78 16.51
CA GLY A 134 -6.59 11.01 16.13
C GLY A 134 -6.48 9.63 16.80
N GLY A 135 -7.49 9.23 17.59
CA GLY A 135 -7.59 7.90 18.15
C GLY A 135 -7.90 6.83 17.11
N ARG A 136 -7.66 5.57 17.51
CA ARG A 136 -7.99 4.37 16.72
C ARG A 136 -9.49 4.30 16.45
N ILE A 137 -9.84 3.76 15.28
CA ILE A 137 -11.23 3.49 14.88
C ILE A 137 -11.39 2.01 14.50
N GLU A 138 -12.63 1.53 14.41
CA GLU A 138 -12.97 0.19 13.95
C GLU A 138 -13.78 0.28 12.65
#